data_AF-A0A6J6ZQV6-F1
#
_entry.id   AF-A0A6J6ZQV6-F1
#
_cell.length_a   1.000
_cell.length_b   1.000
_cell.length_c   1.000
_cell.angle_alpha   90.00
_cell.angle_beta   90.00
_cell.angle_gamma   90.00
#
_symmetry.space_group_name_H-M   'P 1'
#
loop_
_entity.id
_entity.type
_entity.pdbx_description
1 polymer ?
#
loop_
_entity_poly.entity_id
_entity_poly.type
_entity_poly.pdbx_seq_one_letter_code
_entity_poly.pdbx_strand_id
1 'polypeptide(L)'
;MHGEAKGFIKDAEVDAEPPSPYDLRRLLFAKGNAFEEGIFQLIEPKVNSWVKIANGWEETRSLEAAQRTFEAMRSGVELIEQAVVRNPEDQTYGAIDLLARSDVLAKLFPGSVDAGEAAHPAPALASDDGVPSPWHYVVVDVKFSTLDLSVNGLVSSSHRHYAGQVLVYTAAVARLQGYCAAEAYLLGRTWTSTKGRGRGALDRLGRVLVEREETRDAATPLAIEVGRAIEWIRSVRHDGANWDALPRPTRPELYPNTGAGEDQPWSGAKKKIADTIGELTVLPGVNPDLRDAAIARGILRRDEPNLSPELLGVTGDTRPKRLALVLAANHPDQVVRINAHPGTAVIPERIELQPDLERHWRTPWRLEFCVDFENTQNLDDDFSRLPEVGGSVCIFQVGCLVQIDGRVPTAAECAAAGVSSEFGQWTARRLSLAGEREVLDAWRAFMDAWRNSLHAQWSDARIMHWSPAEPNLLKNSYNCAADRHPDWSLPDELGWFDALDELVHRVPVGVYGAWGFGLKQIAKGMHKAGLIKTVWGDGPADGLGAMAAAYEAERRAALSGGSMSDFDFMRAVAEYNQVDCRAMSEVVSWLRANR
;
A
#
# COMPACT_ATOMS: atom_id res chain seq x y z
N MET A 1 18.59 9.71 6.31
CA MET A 1 19.94 10.30 6.25
C MET A 1 20.40 10.83 7.60
N HIS A 2 19.70 11.80 8.19
CA HIS A 2 20.12 12.43 9.47
C HIS A 2 19.29 12.03 10.70
N GLY A 3 18.29 11.15 10.54
CA GLY A 3 17.31 10.82 11.59
C GLY A 3 17.93 10.27 12.88
N GLU A 4 18.83 9.29 12.79
CA GLU A 4 19.51 8.69 13.96
C GLU A 4 20.35 9.72 14.71
N ALA A 5 21.12 10.53 13.97
CA ALA A 5 21.92 11.62 14.54
C ALA A 5 21.06 12.69 15.25
N LYS A 6 19.78 12.78 14.87
CA LYS A 6 18.76 13.66 15.49
C LYS A 6 17.97 12.96 16.61
N GLY A 7 18.34 11.74 17.00
CA GLY A 7 17.71 10.99 18.09
C GLY A 7 16.39 10.33 17.72
N PHE A 8 16.07 10.22 16.43
CA PHE A 8 14.98 9.37 15.96
C PHE A 8 15.46 7.92 15.85
N ILE A 9 14.58 7.00 16.22
CA ILE A 9 14.86 5.57 16.21
C ILE A 9 14.11 4.99 15.02
N LYS A 10 14.77 4.11 14.26
CA LYS A 10 14.10 3.32 13.24
C LYS A 10 13.03 2.44 13.87
N ASP A 11 12.05 2.04 13.08
CA ASP A 11 11.10 1.01 13.48
C ASP A 11 11.85 -0.21 13.99
N ALA A 12 11.31 -0.82 15.05
CA ALA A 12 11.90 -2.00 15.64
C ALA A 12 12.10 -3.07 14.55
N GLU A 13 13.13 -3.89 14.71
CA GLU A 13 13.38 -5.07 13.90
C GLU A 13 13.94 -4.84 12.48
N VAL A 14 14.03 -3.60 12.02
CA VAL A 14 14.61 -3.23 10.70
C VAL A 14 16.06 -3.68 10.54
N ASP A 15 16.83 -3.56 11.62
CA ASP A 15 18.25 -3.94 11.70
C ASP A 15 18.43 -5.23 12.54
N ALA A 16 17.38 -6.03 12.74
CA ALA A 16 17.48 -7.28 13.51
C ALA A 16 18.29 -8.35 12.77
N GLU A 17 19.04 -9.14 13.55
CA GLU A 17 19.71 -10.36 13.10
C GLU A 17 19.29 -11.55 13.97
N PRO A 18 18.57 -12.57 13.40
CA PRO A 18 18.06 -12.61 12.03
C PRO A 18 16.96 -11.55 11.77
N PRO A 19 16.69 -11.20 10.50
CA PRO A 19 15.67 -10.21 10.15
C PRO A 19 14.29 -10.61 10.68
N SER A 20 13.47 -9.60 11.00
CA SER A 20 12.10 -9.87 11.43
C SER A 20 11.28 -10.53 10.33
N PRO A 21 10.42 -11.50 10.69
CA PRO A 21 9.50 -12.13 9.75
C PRO A 21 8.42 -11.15 9.25
N TYR A 22 8.25 -9.98 9.88
CA TYR A 22 7.27 -8.96 9.50
C TYR A 22 7.82 -7.92 8.51
N ASP A 23 9.10 -8.03 8.11
CA ASP A 23 9.75 -7.08 7.20
C ASP A 23 9.63 -7.49 5.72
N LEU A 24 8.68 -6.86 5.01
CA LEU A 24 8.44 -7.10 3.59
C LEU A 24 9.55 -6.57 2.67
N ARG A 25 10.37 -5.61 3.12
CA ARG A 25 11.25 -4.85 2.22
C ARG A 25 12.31 -5.73 1.57
N ARG A 26 12.93 -6.62 2.34
CA ARG A 26 13.96 -7.54 1.83
C ARG A 26 13.40 -8.46 0.76
N LEU A 27 12.17 -8.94 0.94
CA LEU A 27 11.46 -9.73 -0.07
C LEU A 27 11.28 -8.90 -1.35
N LEU A 28 10.74 -7.68 -1.24
CA LEU A 28 10.48 -6.84 -2.41
C LEU A 28 11.76 -6.46 -3.18
N PHE A 29 12.85 -6.15 -2.49
CA PHE A 29 14.14 -5.90 -3.14
C PHE A 29 14.66 -7.15 -3.87
N ALA A 30 14.61 -8.31 -3.22
CA ALA A 30 15.04 -9.56 -3.85
C ALA A 30 14.17 -9.94 -5.06
N LYS A 31 12.85 -9.76 -4.96
CA LYS A 31 11.89 -10.01 -6.04
C LYS A 31 12.05 -9.00 -7.18
N GLY A 32 12.38 -7.75 -6.87
CA GLY A 32 12.75 -6.72 -7.84
C GLY A 32 13.91 -7.16 -8.72
N ASN A 33 15.03 -7.53 -8.10
CA ASN A 33 16.23 -7.98 -8.82
C ASN A 33 15.96 -9.25 -9.63
N ALA A 34 15.24 -10.22 -9.05
CA ALA A 34 14.90 -11.47 -9.75
C ALA A 34 13.95 -11.24 -10.93
N PHE A 35 13.00 -10.30 -10.81
CA PHE A 35 12.13 -9.91 -11.91
C PHE A 35 12.92 -9.26 -13.04
N GLU A 36 13.81 -8.33 -12.71
CA GLU A 36 14.67 -7.66 -13.68
C GLU A 36 15.51 -8.67 -14.46
N GLU A 37 16.23 -9.55 -13.76
CA GLU A 37 17.02 -10.64 -14.36
C GLU A 37 16.15 -11.56 -15.25
N GLY A 38 14.94 -11.91 -14.79
CA GLY A 38 14.01 -12.71 -15.59
C GLY A 38 13.56 -12.00 -16.88
N ILE A 39 13.36 -10.67 -16.84
CA ILE A 39 13.04 -9.89 -18.04
C ILE A 39 14.20 -9.90 -19.02
N PHE A 40 15.44 -9.80 -18.55
CA PHE A 40 16.62 -9.93 -19.41
C PHE A 40 16.68 -11.27 -20.13
N GLN A 41 16.51 -12.37 -19.39
CA GLN A 41 16.52 -13.72 -19.96
C GLN A 41 15.45 -13.93 -21.03
N LEU A 42 14.34 -13.17 -20.99
CA LEU A 42 13.28 -13.20 -22.00
C LEU A 42 13.55 -12.32 -23.22
N ILE A 43 14.30 -11.23 -23.06
CA ILE A 43 14.54 -10.23 -24.12
C ILE A 43 15.86 -10.51 -24.85
N GLU A 44 16.92 -10.91 -24.15
CA GLU A 44 18.26 -11.17 -24.71
C GLU A 44 18.21 -12.07 -25.96
N PRO A 45 17.49 -13.21 -25.98
CA PRO A 45 17.48 -14.08 -27.17
C PRO A 45 16.77 -13.48 -28.40
N LYS A 46 16.10 -12.33 -28.26
CA LYS A 46 15.32 -11.67 -29.31
C LYS A 46 16.09 -10.53 -30.02
N VAL A 47 17.28 -10.20 -29.52
CA VAL A 47 18.18 -9.19 -30.08
C VAL A 47 19.44 -9.85 -30.66
N ASN A 48 20.06 -9.20 -31.63
CA ASN A 48 21.26 -9.71 -32.30
C ASN A 48 22.55 -9.43 -31.53
N SER A 49 22.55 -8.41 -30.67
CA SER A 49 23.69 -8.04 -29.84
C SER A 49 23.26 -7.49 -28.49
N TRP A 50 23.92 -7.96 -27.44
CA TRP A 50 23.65 -7.56 -26.06
C TRP A 50 24.96 -7.44 -25.28
N VAL A 51 24.99 -6.53 -24.31
CA VAL A 51 26.08 -6.43 -23.33
C VAL A 51 25.55 -5.94 -21.98
N LYS A 52 26.02 -6.56 -20.90
CA LYS A 52 25.83 -6.08 -19.52
C LYS A 52 27.03 -5.24 -19.09
N ILE A 53 26.77 -4.03 -18.58
CA ILE A 53 27.82 -3.08 -18.21
C ILE A 53 28.17 -3.20 -16.73
N ALA A 54 27.21 -2.97 -15.83
CA ALA A 54 27.43 -3.02 -14.38
C ALA A 54 26.92 -4.32 -13.76
N ASN A 55 27.65 -4.83 -12.75
CA ASN A 55 27.25 -6.00 -11.97
C ASN A 55 26.69 -5.65 -10.59
N GLY A 56 26.66 -4.36 -10.23
CA GLY A 56 26.27 -3.89 -8.91
C GLY A 56 26.24 -2.38 -8.80
N TRP A 57 25.69 -1.90 -7.69
CA TRP A 57 25.46 -0.47 -7.44
C TRP A 57 26.77 0.32 -7.32
N GLU A 58 27.89 -0.31 -6.95
CA GLU A 58 29.21 0.32 -6.84
C GLU A 58 29.69 0.85 -8.20
N GLU A 59 29.46 0.09 -9.28
CA GLU A 59 29.87 0.45 -10.64
C GLU A 59 29.08 1.63 -11.21
N THR A 60 27.91 1.96 -10.64
CA THR A 60 27.10 3.13 -11.08
C THR A 60 27.85 4.45 -10.95
N ARG A 61 28.92 4.49 -10.14
CA ARG A 61 29.78 5.66 -9.92
C ARG A 61 31.07 5.61 -10.74
N SER A 62 31.36 4.52 -11.44
CA SER A 62 32.60 4.33 -12.21
C SER A 62 32.54 5.14 -13.51
N LEU A 63 33.62 5.89 -13.77
CA LEU A 63 33.81 6.52 -15.07
C LEU A 63 34.09 5.48 -16.16
N GLU A 64 34.85 4.43 -15.84
CA GLU A 64 35.13 3.34 -16.77
C GLU A 64 33.86 2.61 -17.21
N ALA A 65 32.91 2.36 -16.30
CA ALA A 65 31.63 1.76 -16.65
C ALA A 65 30.81 2.66 -17.59
N ALA A 66 30.75 3.97 -17.32
CA ALA A 66 30.08 4.92 -18.19
C ALA A 66 30.72 5.01 -19.59
N GLN A 67 32.04 4.92 -19.65
CA GLN A 67 32.79 4.87 -20.91
C GLN A 67 32.44 3.61 -21.71
N ARG A 68 32.36 2.44 -21.06
CA ARG A 68 31.92 1.19 -21.72
C ARG A 68 30.50 1.28 -22.27
N THR A 69 29.57 1.93 -21.55
CA THR A 69 28.22 2.19 -22.05
C THR A 69 28.27 3.02 -23.34
N PHE A 70 29.03 4.12 -23.36
CA PHE A 70 29.15 4.96 -24.55
C PHE A 70 29.78 4.21 -25.73
N GLU A 71 30.79 3.38 -25.48
CA GLU A 71 31.43 2.54 -26.51
C GLU A 71 30.47 1.50 -27.09
N ALA A 72 29.64 0.87 -26.25
CA ALA A 72 28.59 -0.04 -26.68
C ALA A 72 27.53 0.68 -27.53
N MET A 73 27.14 1.90 -27.13
CA MET A 73 26.23 2.73 -27.91
C MET A 73 26.81 3.06 -29.30
N ARG A 74 28.06 3.50 -29.35
CA ARG A 74 28.74 3.83 -30.62
C ARG A 74 28.92 2.60 -31.52
N SER A 75 29.07 1.41 -30.94
CA SER A 75 29.17 0.15 -31.66
C SER A 75 27.82 -0.40 -32.12
N GLY A 76 26.71 0.27 -31.77
CA GLY A 76 25.36 -0.10 -32.19
C GLY A 76 24.81 -1.36 -31.56
N VAL A 77 25.26 -1.71 -30.35
CA VAL A 77 24.74 -2.85 -29.58
C VAL A 77 23.22 -2.69 -29.40
N GLU A 78 22.44 -3.70 -29.78
CA GLU A 78 20.98 -3.60 -29.83
C GLU A 78 20.33 -3.39 -28.46
N LEU A 79 20.89 -4.04 -27.43
CA LEU A 79 20.44 -3.91 -26.04
C LEU A 79 21.63 -3.81 -25.08
N ILE A 80 21.64 -2.78 -24.25
CA ILE A 80 22.66 -2.59 -23.21
C ILE A 80 21.97 -2.72 -21.86
N GLU A 81 22.37 -3.72 -21.09
CA GLU A 81 21.88 -3.99 -19.73
C GLU A 81 22.70 -3.26 -18.69
N GLN A 82 22.02 -2.70 -17.68
CA GLN A 82 22.64 -2.02 -16.55
C GLN A 82 23.61 -0.92 -17.03
N ALA A 83 23.15 -0.14 -18.01
CA ALA A 83 23.94 0.85 -18.72
C ALA A 83 24.26 2.04 -17.80
N VAL A 84 25.52 2.19 -17.42
CA VAL A 84 25.95 3.26 -16.53
C VAL A 84 26.02 4.57 -17.29
N VAL A 85 25.30 5.58 -16.82
CA VAL A 85 25.29 6.92 -17.40
C VAL A 85 25.67 7.96 -16.37
N ARG A 86 26.35 9.01 -16.82
CA ARG A 86 26.74 10.16 -16.01
C ARG A 86 26.42 11.43 -16.77
N ASN A 87 25.66 12.32 -16.15
CA ASN A 87 25.40 13.64 -16.69
C ASN A 87 26.14 14.70 -15.84
N PRO A 88 27.21 15.31 -16.36
CA PRO A 88 27.94 16.33 -15.63
C PRO A 88 27.18 17.66 -15.52
N GLU A 89 26.21 17.93 -16.39
CA GLU A 89 25.48 19.21 -16.44
C GLU A 89 24.55 19.37 -15.24
N ASP A 90 23.81 18.30 -14.92
CA ASP A 90 22.94 18.24 -13.75
C ASP A 90 23.55 17.39 -12.63
N GLN A 91 24.83 17.01 -12.71
CA GLN A 91 25.57 16.16 -11.78
C GLN A 91 24.81 14.90 -11.31
N THR A 92 24.07 14.26 -12.22
CA THR A 92 23.40 12.98 -11.96
C THR A 92 24.17 11.80 -12.53
N TYR A 93 23.87 10.61 -12.02
CA TYR A 93 24.40 9.34 -12.50
C TYR A 93 23.49 8.19 -12.07
N GLY A 94 23.61 7.06 -12.76
CA GLY A 94 22.98 5.80 -12.36
C GLY A 94 23.17 4.73 -13.41
N ALA A 95 22.56 3.57 -13.18
CA ALA A 95 22.47 2.49 -14.16
C ALA A 95 21.04 2.40 -14.68
N ILE A 96 20.90 2.42 -16.00
CA ILE A 96 19.65 2.18 -16.69
C ILE A 96 19.49 0.68 -16.81
N ASP A 97 18.35 0.13 -16.40
CA ASP A 97 18.11 -1.31 -16.53
C ASP A 97 18.27 -1.70 -18.00
N LEU A 98 17.41 -1.17 -18.88
CA LEU A 98 17.41 -1.48 -20.31
C LEU A 98 17.66 -0.23 -21.15
N LEU A 99 18.81 -0.14 -21.80
CA LEU A 99 19.08 0.88 -22.83
C LEU A 99 19.03 0.22 -24.21
N ALA A 100 17.94 0.45 -24.94
CA ALA A 100 17.63 -0.27 -26.19
C ALA A 100 17.67 0.67 -27.40
N ARG A 101 18.13 0.17 -28.55
CA ARG A 101 17.98 0.91 -29.81
C ARG A 101 16.49 1.05 -30.18
N SER A 102 16.12 2.20 -30.73
CA SER A 102 14.74 2.60 -31.03
C SER A 102 14.04 1.64 -32.00
N ASP A 103 14.75 1.19 -33.04
CA ASP A 103 14.27 0.21 -34.02
C ASP A 103 14.07 -1.19 -33.42
N VAL A 104 14.98 -1.60 -32.53
CA VAL A 104 14.90 -2.86 -31.78
C VAL A 104 13.75 -2.82 -30.78
N LEU A 105 13.57 -1.71 -30.06
CA LEU A 105 12.48 -1.53 -29.11
C LEU A 105 11.12 -1.61 -29.81
N ALA A 106 10.98 -1.01 -31.00
CA ALA A 106 9.78 -1.12 -31.83
C ALA A 106 9.47 -2.56 -32.25
N LYS A 107 10.50 -3.39 -32.48
CA LYS A 107 10.36 -4.82 -32.78
C LYS A 107 9.97 -5.63 -31.55
N LEU A 108 10.58 -5.36 -30.39
CA LEU A 108 10.32 -6.06 -29.14
C LEU A 108 8.93 -5.76 -28.59
N PHE A 109 8.46 -4.52 -28.74
CA PHE A 109 7.17 -4.04 -28.26
C PHE A 109 6.40 -3.32 -29.37
N PRO A 110 5.80 -4.07 -30.33
CA PRO A 110 5.10 -3.49 -31.46
C PRO A 110 4.05 -2.44 -31.06
N GLY A 111 4.12 -1.26 -31.68
CA GLY A 111 3.20 -0.14 -31.41
C GLY A 111 3.56 0.73 -30.21
N SER A 112 4.68 0.46 -29.52
CA SER A 112 5.17 1.32 -28.43
C SER A 112 5.93 2.54 -28.93
N VAL A 113 6.76 2.37 -29.97
CA VAL A 113 7.54 3.42 -30.62
C VAL A 113 6.96 3.70 -32.01
N ASP A 114 6.76 4.97 -32.35
CA ASP A 114 6.34 5.38 -33.70
C ASP A 114 7.42 5.06 -34.73
N ALA A 115 7.05 4.72 -35.98
CA ALA A 115 8.02 4.35 -37.01
C ALA A 115 8.93 5.52 -37.41
N GLY A 116 8.44 6.76 -37.39
CA GLY A 116 9.24 7.96 -37.63
C GLY A 116 10.23 8.20 -36.49
N GLU A 117 9.78 8.04 -35.24
CA GLU A 117 10.66 8.12 -34.07
C GLU A 117 11.73 7.01 -34.10
N ALA A 118 11.33 5.77 -34.41
CA ALA A 118 12.24 4.63 -34.44
C ALA A 118 13.41 4.80 -35.42
N ALA A 119 13.20 5.55 -36.52
CA ALA A 119 14.20 5.84 -37.54
C ALA A 119 14.96 7.16 -37.30
N HIS A 120 14.67 7.90 -36.23
CA HIS A 120 15.32 9.18 -35.97
C HIS A 120 16.80 8.97 -35.61
N PRO A 121 17.74 9.65 -36.29
CA PRO A 121 19.16 9.40 -36.08
C PRO A 121 19.69 9.98 -34.77
N ALA A 122 20.79 9.39 -34.29
CA ALA A 122 21.63 9.86 -33.18
C ALA A 122 22.95 10.48 -33.70
N PRO A 123 23.04 11.81 -33.89
CA PRO A 123 24.18 12.45 -34.56
C PRO A 123 25.52 12.28 -33.84
N ALA A 124 25.53 12.21 -32.51
CA ALA A 124 26.78 12.07 -31.74
C ALA A 124 27.28 10.61 -31.66
N LEU A 125 26.52 9.65 -32.20
CA LEU A 125 26.91 8.25 -32.37
C LEU A 125 27.34 7.92 -33.81
N ALA A 126 27.54 8.94 -34.66
CA ALA A 126 27.99 8.73 -36.02
C ALA A 126 29.28 7.89 -36.05
N SER A 127 29.37 7.00 -37.03
CA SER A 127 30.59 6.25 -37.30
C SER A 127 31.73 7.18 -37.75
N ASP A 128 32.95 6.65 -37.83
CA ASP A 128 34.14 7.44 -38.20
C ASP A 128 34.04 8.10 -39.59
N ASP A 129 33.11 7.64 -40.44
CA ASP A 129 32.75 8.22 -41.75
C ASP A 129 31.76 9.41 -41.66
N GLY A 130 31.30 9.75 -40.46
CA GLY A 130 30.41 10.88 -40.17
C GLY A 130 28.94 10.62 -40.50
N VAL A 131 28.54 9.40 -40.85
CA VAL A 131 27.14 9.07 -41.13
C VAL A 131 26.41 8.72 -39.82
N PRO A 132 25.35 9.45 -39.44
CA PRO A 132 24.56 9.11 -38.26
C PRO A 132 23.87 7.76 -38.43
N SER A 133 23.83 6.99 -37.35
CA SER A 133 23.02 5.77 -37.30
C SER A 133 21.54 6.09 -37.53
N PRO A 134 20.78 5.26 -38.27
CA PRO A 134 19.35 5.48 -38.55
C PRO A 134 18.45 5.08 -37.37
N TRP A 135 18.96 5.22 -36.16
CA TRP A 135 18.33 4.85 -34.90
C TRP A 135 18.98 5.66 -33.77
N HIS A 136 18.35 5.66 -32.60
CA HIS A 136 18.89 6.21 -31.36
C HIS A 136 18.62 5.26 -30.19
N TYR A 137 19.18 5.50 -29.03
CA TYR A 137 18.92 4.74 -27.81
C TYR A 137 17.82 5.37 -26.97
N VAL A 138 16.98 4.49 -26.42
CA VAL A 138 15.82 4.82 -25.60
C VAL A 138 15.92 4.12 -24.26
N VAL A 139 15.57 4.86 -23.20
CA VAL A 139 15.58 4.38 -21.82
C VAL A 139 14.32 3.55 -21.54
N VAL A 140 14.53 2.35 -21.02
CA VAL A 140 13.50 1.51 -20.41
C VAL A 140 13.96 1.09 -19.02
N ASP A 141 13.11 1.29 -18.03
CA ASP A 141 13.41 0.96 -16.63
C ASP A 141 12.40 -0.06 -16.12
N VAL A 142 12.89 -1.11 -15.46
CA VAL A 142 12.14 -2.31 -15.11
C VAL A 142 11.70 -2.21 -13.66
N LYS A 143 10.39 -2.28 -13.42
CA LYS A 143 9.80 -2.15 -12.09
C LYS A 143 8.97 -3.37 -11.75
N PHE A 144 9.27 -4.00 -10.61
CA PHE A 144 8.45 -5.05 -10.00
C PHE A 144 7.15 -4.46 -9.44
N SER A 145 6.28 -4.01 -10.34
CA SER A 145 5.03 -3.31 -10.02
C SER A 145 3.99 -3.53 -11.12
N THR A 146 2.72 -3.40 -10.78
CA THR A 146 1.65 -3.27 -11.78
C THR A 146 1.55 -1.81 -12.17
N LEU A 147 1.75 -1.48 -13.45
CA LEU A 147 1.69 -0.11 -13.92
C LEU A 147 0.25 0.37 -14.07
N ASP A 148 -0.10 1.47 -13.40
CA ASP A 148 -1.32 2.20 -13.67
C ASP A 148 -1.14 3.14 -14.87
N LEU A 149 -1.86 2.83 -15.94
CA LEU A 149 -1.75 3.48 -17.24
C LEU A 149 -3.06 4.16 -17.63
N SER A 150 -2.94 5.32 -18.26
CA SER A 150 -4.05 5.87 -19.05
C SER A 150 -4.41 4.94 -20.22
N VAL A 151 -5.57 5.17 -20.83
CA VAL A 151 -6.01 4.44 -22.02
C VAL A 151 -5.00 4.53 -23.18
N ASN A 152 -4.26 5.64 -23.26
CA ASN A 152 -3.22 5.89 -24.27
C ASN A 152 -1.84 5.33 -23.90
N GLY A 153 -1.73 4.65 -22.76
CA GLY A 153 -0.49 4.00 -22.30
C GLY A 153 0.45 4.92 -21.54
N LEU A 154 0.07 6.17 -21.29
CA LEU A 154 0.84 7.08 -20.44
C LEU A 154 0.78 6.62 -18.99
N VAL A 155 1.93 6.65 -18.33
CA VAL A 155 2.08 6.37 -16.90
C VAL A 155 1.30 7.41 -16.07
N SER A 156 0.48 6.92 -15.13
CA SER A 156 -0.32 7.76 -14.24
C SER A 156 0.53 8.44 -13.16
N SER A 157 -0.07 9.36 -12.40
CA SER A 157 0.62 10.09 -11.33
C SER A 157 1.09 9.20 -10.18
N SER A 158 0.53 7.99 -10.01
CA SER A 158 0.95 7.06 -8.94
C SER A 158 2.39 6.54 -9.14
N HIS A 159 2.87 6.53 -10.38
CA HIS A 159 4.23 6.09 -10.74
C HIS A 159 5.13 7.25 -11.16
N ARG A 160 4.80 8.47 -10.74
CA ARG A 160 5.53 9.68 -11.14
C ARG A 160 7.00 9.67 -10.68
N HIS A 161 7.30 9.03 -9.57
CA HIS A 161 8.67 8.86 -9.08
C HIS A 161 9.51 7.98 -10.04
N TYR A 162 8.94 6.88 -10.57
CA TYR A 162 9.58 6.07 -11.61
C TYR A 162 9.71 6.84 -12.92
N ALA A 163 8.68 7.60 -13.31
CA ALA A 163 8.74 8.46 -14.49
C ALA A 163 9.85 9.51 -14.36
N GLY A 164 10.04 10.11 -13.17
CA GLY A 164 11.14 11.04 -12.91
C GLY A 164 12.52 10.38 -13.03
N GLN A 165 12.67 9.14 -12.55
CA GLN A 165 13.92 8.38 -12.68
C GLN A 165 14.33 8.21 -14.14
N VAL A 166 13.40 7.79 -15.02
CA VAL A 166 13.73 7.61 -16.44
C VAL A 166 14.05 8.93 -17.13
N LEU A 167 13.46 10.06 -16.72
CA LEU A 167 13.83 11.38 -17.29
C LEU A 167 15.27 11.78 -16.94
N VAL A 168 15.76 11.47 -15.74
CA VAL A 168 17.17 11.69 -15.36
C VAL A 168 18.10 10.92 -16.30
N TYR A 169 17.77 9.66 -16.58
CA TYR A 169 18.52 8.83 -17.52
C TYR A 169 18.43 9.35 -18.95
N THR A 170 17.23 9.74 -19.41
CA THR A 170 17.03 10.25 -20.77
C THR A 170 17.82 11.53 -21.01
N ALA A 171 17.95 12.42 -20.02
CA ALA A 171 18.81 13.61 -20.11
C ALA A 171 20.29 13.23 -20.32
N ALA A 172 20.79 12.24 -19.57
CA ALA A 172 22.15 11.75 -19.72
C ALA A 172 22.40 11.12 -21.11
N VAL A 173 21.47 10.26 -21.56
CA VAL A 173 21.55 9.60 -22.87
C VAL A 173 21.45 10.61 -24.01
N ALA A 174 20.57 11.61 -23.90
CA ALA A 174 20.40 12.64 -24.92
C ALA A 174 21.70 13.38 -25.21
N ARG A 175 22.45 13.71 -24.16
CA ARG A 175 23.78 14.32 -24.28
C ARG A 175 24.80 13.40 -24.96
N LEU A 176 24.78 12.09 -24.64
CA LEU A 176 25.71 11.12 -25.23
C LEU A 176 25.46 10.93 -26.72
N GLN A 177 24.20 10.91 -27.16
CA GLN A 177 23.84 10.55 -28.54
C GLN A 177 23.50 11.75 -29.44
N GLY A 178 23.40 12.96 -28.87
CA GLY A 178 23.09 14.19 -29.59
C GLY A 178 21.62 14.29 -30.02
N TYR A 179 20.74 13.50 -29.43
CA TYR A 179 19.30 13.48 -29.70
C TYR A 179 18.53 13.11 -28.43
N CYS A 180 17.51 13.92 -28.10
CA CYS A 180 16.62 13.65 -26.97
C CYS A 180 15.37 12.94 -27.50
N ALA A 181 15.22 11.65 -27.16
CA ALA A 181 14.02 10.89 -27.50
C ALA A 181 12.78 11.55 -26.90
N ALA A 182 11.68 11.59 -27.64
CA ALA A 182 10.43 12.20 -27.16
C ALA A 182 9.84 11.44 -25.95
N GLU A 183 10.15 10.15 -25.83
CA GLU A 183 9.60 9.24 -24.84
C GLU A 183 10.67 8.35 -24.20
N ALA A 184 10.44 8.00 -22.94
CA ALA A 184 11.08 6.92 -22.21
C ALA A 184 10.00 5.96 -21.70
N TYR A 185 10.41 4.79 -21.22
CA TYR A 185 9.47 3.74 -20.89
C TYR A 185 9.70 3.11 -19.52
N LEU A 186 8.60 2.68 -18.91
CA LEU A 186 8.61 1.76 -17.77
C LEU A 186 8.13 0.39 -18.23
N LEU A 187 8.80 -0.66 -17.80
CA LEU A 187 8.35 -2.04 -17.94
C LEU A 187 7.90 -2.54 -16.57
N GLY A 188 6.62 -2.89 -16.45
CA GLY A 188 6.06 -3.46 -15.24
C GLY A 188 5.84 -4.96 -15.34
N ARG A 189 5.39 -5.58 -14.25
CA ARG A 189 4.89 -6.96 -14.24
C ARG A 189 3.65 -7.16 -15.10
N THR A 190 2.81 -6.14 -15.12
CA THR A 190 1.58 -6.03 -15.91
C THR A 190 1.11 -4.57 -15.83
N TRP A 191 -0.04 -4.26 -16.40
CA TRP A 191 -0.64 -2.94 -16.38
C TRP A 191 -2.15 -2.99 -16.09
N THR A 192 -2.68 -1.88 -15.59
CA THR A 192 -4.11 -1.62 -15.42
C THR A 192 -4.49 -0.27 -16.00
N SER A 193 -5.73 -0.12 -16.43
CA SER A 193 -6.33 1.13 -16.89
C SER A 193 -7.83 1.10 -16.61
N THR A 194 -8.50 2.22 -16.84
CA THR A 194 -9.97 2.29 -16.77
C THR A 194 -10.70 1.41 -17.80
N LYS A 195 -10.01 0.95 -18.86
CA LYS A 195 -10.59 0.10 -19.92
C LYS A 195 -10.19 -1.36 -19.85
N GLY A 196 -9.32 -1.75 -18.92
CA GLY A 196 -8.85 -3.13 -18.83
C GLY A 196 -7.47 -3.28 -18.20
N ARG A 197 -6.95 -4.50 -18.28
CA ARG A 197 -5.76 -5.00 -17.60
C ARG A 197 -4.90 -5.84 -18.55
N GLY A 198 -3.59 -5.82 -18.36
CA GLY A 198 -2.63 -6.73 -19.00
C GLY A 198 -2.56 -8.12 -18.35
N ARG A 199 -2.03 -9.09 -19.10
CA ARG A 199 -1.78 -10.47 -18.66
C ARG A 199 -0.33 -10.69 -18.20
N GLY A 200 0.60 -9.88 -18.69
CA GLY A 200 2.02 -10.02 -18.35
C GLY A 200 2.89 -8.81 -18.68
N ALA A 201 4.18 -8.98 -18.41
CA ALA A 201 5.17 -7.91 -18.41
C ALA A 201 5.53 -7.41 -19.82
N LEU A 202 5.45 -8.29 -20.83
CA LEU A 202 5.78 -7.97 -22.21
C LEU A 202 4.59 -7.44 -23.03
N ASP A 203 3.42 -7.30 -22.41
CA ASP A 203 2.19 -6.90 -23.11
C ASP A 203 2.22 -5.42 -23.54
N ARG A 204 2.74 -4.55 -22.67
CA ARG A 204 2.69 -3.10 -22.89
C ARG A 204 3.71 -2.37 -22.01
N LEU A 205 4.46 -1.46 -22.62
CA LEU A 205 5.30 -0.49 -21.91
C LEU A 205 4.46 0.69 -21.42
N GLY A 206 4.79 1.19 -20.23
CA GLY A 206 4.29 2.47 -19.73
C GLY A 206 5.06 3.62 -20.36
N ARG A 207 4.37 4.50 -21.08
CA ARG A 207 4.98 5.66 -21.76
C ARG A 207 5.20 6.83 -20.82
N VAL A 208 6.39 7.39 -20.85
CA VAL A 208 6.78 8.62 -20.14
C VAL A 208 7.24 9.64 -21.17
N LEU A 209 6.47 10.71 -21.35
CA LEU A 209 6.83 11.80 -22.25
C LEU A 209 7.91 12.68 -21.60
N VAL A 210 8.95 13.02 -22.35
CA VAL A 210 10.00 13.95 -21.89
C VAL A 210 9.42 15.36 -21.74
N GLU A 211 8.74 15.84 -22.78
CA GLU A 211 7.97 17.07 -22.74
C GLU A 211 6.52 16.76 -22.38
N ARG A 212 6.29 16.53 -21.08
CA ARG A 212 4.92 16.41 -20.55
C ARG A 212 4.44 17.78 -20.06
N GLU A 213 3.57 18.40 -20.84
CA GLU A 213 2.84 19.60 -20.42
C GLU A 213 2.03 19.35 -19.14
N GLU A 214 1.61 20.43 -18.48
CA GLU A 214 0.66 20.37 -17.36
C GLU A 214 -0.55 19.52 -17.75
N THR A 215 -0.87 18.53 -16.91
CA THR A 215 -2.06 17.70 -17.12
C THR A 215 -3.14 18.12 -16.14
N ARG A 216 -4.38 17.69 -16.38
CA ARG A 216 -5.48 17.82 -15.42
C ARG A 216 -5.13 17.26 -14.02
N ASP A 217 -4.18 16.32 -13.95
CA ASP A 217 -3.78 15.60 -12.73
C ASP A 217 -2.47 16.12 -12.11
N ALA A 218 -1.76 17.04 -12.78
CA ALA A 218 -0.51 17.59 -12.27
C ALA A 218 -0.26 19.00 -12.84
N ALA A 219 -0.35 20.00 -11.96
CA ALA A 219 -0.17 21.41 -12.28
C ALA A 219 1.31 21.83 -12.50
N THR A 220 2.26 20.90 -12.46
CA THR A 220 3.67 21.17 -12.73
C THR A 220 4.22 20.14 -13.72
N PRO A 221 4.94 20.57 -14.77
CA PRO A 221 5.65 19.66 -15.67
C PRO A 221 6.61 18.73 -14.93
N LEU A 222 6.66 17.47 -15.32
CA LEU A 222 7.48 16.45 -14.64
C LEU A 222 8.98 16.81 -14.61
N ALA A 223 9.51 17.39 -15.68
CA ALA A 223 10.90 17.83 -15.75
C ALA A 223 11.25 18.88 -14.66
N ILE A 224 10.33 19.79 -14.35
CA ILE A 224 10.52 20.79 -13.29
C ILE A 224 10.56 20.12 -11.92
N GLU A 225 9.70 19.13 -11.69
CA GLU A 225 9.71 18.37 -10.43
C GLU A 225 10.98 17.52 -10.27
N VAL A 226 11.48 16.92 -11.35
CA VAL A 226 12.77 16.21 -11.35
C VAL A 226 13.90 17.16 -10.97
N GLY A 227 13.92 18.37 -11.56
CA GLY A 227 14.88 19.42 -11.18
C GLY A 227 14.81 19.75 -9.69
N ARG A 228 13.60 20.00 -9.16
CA ARG A 228 13.37 20.26 -7.73
C ARG A 228 13.81 19.07 -6.85
N ALA A 229 13.59 17.84 -7.29
CA ALA A 229 14.01 16.64 -6.56
C ALA A 229 15.54 16.50 -6.50
N ILE A 230 16.25 16.83 -7.59
CA ILE A 230 17.72 16.87 -7.65
C ILE A 230 18.27 17.94 -6.68
N GLU A 231 17.67 19.13 -6.68
CA GLU A 231 18.03 20.20 -5.73
C GLU A 231 17.74 19.80 -4.28
N TRP A 232 16.61 19.13 -4.06
CA TRP A 232 16.19 18.67 -2.74
C TRP A 232 17.20 17.67 -2.15
N ILE A 233 17.58 16.63 -2.90
CA ILE A 233 18.52 15.62 -2.36
C ILE A 233 19.89 16.21 -2.05
N ARG A 234 20.34 17.23 -2.81
CA ARG A 234 21.56 17.99 -2.52
C ARG A 234 21.42 18.79 -1.23
N SER A 235 20.31 19.50 -1.07
CA SER A 235 20.01 20.29 0.14
C SER A 235 19.96 19.39 1.37
N VAL A 236 19.32 18.22 1.29
CA VAL A 236 19.29 17.23 2.38
C VAL A 236 20.71 16.79 2.74
N ARG A 237 21.56 16.51 1.76
CA ARG A 237 22.95 16.07 2.00
C ARG A 237 23.82 17.17 2.60
N HIS A 238 23.70 18.40 2.10
CA HIS A 238 24.54 19.53 2.50
C HIS A 238 24.08 20.17 3.81
N ASP A 239 22.79 20.50 3.90
CA ASP A 239 22.21 21.33 4.97
C ASP A 239 21.35 20.53 5.94
N GLY A 240 20.94 19.31 5.58
CA GLY A 240 19.93 18.54 6.33
C GLY A 240 20.29 18.26 7.78
N ALA A 241 21.58 18.25 8.12
CA ALA A 241 22.05 18.12 9.50
C ALA A 241 21.65 19.33 10.37
N ASN A 242 21.41 20.50 9.78
CA ASN A 242 21.00 21.73 10.47
C ASN A 242 19.48 21.91 10.56
N TRP A 243 18.69 20.97 10.04
CA TRP A 243 17.23 21.04 10.13
C TRP A 243 16.72 20.22 11.31
N ASP A 244 15.64 20.69 11.92
CA ASP A 244 15.02 20.03 13.07
C ASP A 244 13.53 19.82 12.82
N ALA A 245 13.03 18.62 13.11
CA ALA A 245 11.60 18.30 13.04
C ALA A 245 10.85 18.67 14.34
N LEU A 246 11.59 18.83 15.45
CA LEU A 246 11.07 19.11 16.79
C LEU A 246 11.81 20.29 17.45
N PRO A 247 11.17 21.04 18.37
CA PRO A 247 9.76 20.93 18.78
C PRO A 247 8.78 21.39 17.70
N ARG A 248 9.29 21.99 16.62
CA ARG A 248 8.55 22.33 15.41
C ARG A 248 9.49 22.20 14.20
N PRO A 249 8.99 21.77 13.03
CA PRO A 249 9.79 21.72 11.82
C PRO A 249 10.41 23.08 11.46
N THR A 250 11.72 23.11 11.24
CA THR A 250 12.45 24.31 10.77
C THR A 250 12.19 24.61 9.30
N ARG A 251 11.59 23.66 8.57
CA ARG A 251 11.25 23.76 7.17
C ARG A 251 9.91 23.05 6.86
N PRO A 252 9.16 23.48 5.83
CA PRO A 252 7.90 22.85 5.43
C PRO A 252 8.02 21.35 5.11
N GLU A 253 9.11 20.93 4.48
CA GLU A 253 9.31 19.54 4.03
C GLU A 253 9.50 18.54 5.18
N LEU A 254 9.75 19.02 6.40
CA LEU A 254 9.89 18.19 7.60
C LEU A 254 8.57 17.94 8.32
N TYR A 255 7.47 18.58 7.92
CA TYR A 255 6.17 18.25 8.47
C TYR A 255 5.69 16.90 7.91
N PRO A 256 5.33 15.93 8.76
CA PRO A 256 4.92 14.62 8.31
C PRO A 256 3.57 14.70 7.57
N ASN A 257 3.41 13.86 6.54
CA ASN A 257 2.11 13.52 5.99
C ASN A 257 1.67 12.20 6.62
N THR A 258 0.71 12.24 7.56
CA THR A 258 0.29 11.02 8.26
C THR A 258 -0.56 10.08 7.41
N GLY A 259 -1.06 10.54 6.26
CA GLY A 259 -1.72 9.68 5.27
C GLY A 259 -0.77 8.90 4.36
N ALA A 260 0.53 9.24 4.33
CA ALA A 260 1.51 8.53 3.50
C ALA A 260 2.05 7.29 4.24
N GLY A 261 1.98 6.11 3.62
CA GLY A 261 2.45 4.83 4.18
C GLY A 261 3.86 4.39 3.77
N GLU A 262 4.50 5.12 2.84
CA GLU A 262 5.85 4.82 2.34
C GLU A 262 6.93 5.47 3.22
N ASP A 263 6.91 5.15 4.51
CA ASP A 263 7.76 5.81 5.50
C ASP A 263 8.65 4.87 6.29
N GLN A 264 8.63 3.56 6.01
CA GLN A 264 9.55 2.60 6.62
C GLN A 264 11.01 2.97 6.28
N PRO A 265 11.97 2.83 7.23
CA PRO A 265 11.82 2.33 8.60
C PRO A 265 11.57 3.44 9.64
N TRP A 266 10.79 4.46 9.33
CA TRP A 266 10.61 5.64 10.16
C TRP A 266 9.16 5.88 10.57
N SER A 267 8.29 4.87 10.50
CA SER A 267 6.86 5.04 10.79
C SER A 267 6.61 5.46 12.24
N GLY A 268 7.34 4.87 13.19
CA GLY A 268 7.32 5.26 14.60
C GLY A 268 7.86 6.68 14.84
N ALA A 269 8.93 7.06 14.13
CA ALA A 269 9.48 8.42 14.20
C ALA A 269 8.50 9.45 13.62
N LYS A 270 7.89 9.18 12.46
CA LYS A 270 6.85 10.00 11.83
C LYS A 270 5.68 10.22 12.79
N LYS A 271 5.19 9.14 13.41
CA LYS A 271 4.12 9.20 14.42
C LYS A 271 4.51 10.06 15.62
N LYS A 272 5.72 9.85 16.18
CA LYS A 272 6.23 10.67 17.29
C LYS A 272 6.28 12.16 16.95
N ILE A 273 6.76 12.50 15.76
CA ILE A 273 6.79 13.89 15.28
C ILE A 273 5.35 14.43 15.21
N ALA A 274 4.47 13.71 14.50
CA ALA A 274 3.08 14.10 14.30
C ALA A 274 2.33 14.34 15.63
N ASP A 275 2.52 13.46 16.62
CA ASP A 275 1.91 13.59 17.94
C ASP A 275 2.48 14.77 18.73
N THR A 276 3.80 14.98 18.68
CA THR A 276 4.45 16.06 19.42
C THR A 276 4.03 17.43 18.89
N ILE A 277 4.01 17.61 17.56
CA ILE A 277 3.72 18.90 16.94
C ILE A 277 2.22 19.15 16.79
N GLY A 278 1.37 18.15 17.05
CA GLY A 278 -0.07 18.25 16.80
C GLY A 278 -0.38 18.35 15.30
N GLU A 279 0.25 17.51 14.48
CA GLU A 279 0.19 17.56 13.02
C GLU A 279 -1.25 17.55 12.49
N LEU A 280 -1.57 18.49 11.59
CA LEU A 280 -2.91 18.69 11.04
C LEU A 280 -3.33 17.60 10.04
N THR A 281 -2.40 16.99 9.31
CA THR A 281 -2.74 15.90 8.36
C THR A 281 -3.28 14.63 9.02
N VAL A 282 -3.27 14.57 10.36
CA VAL A 282 -3.95 13.52 11.13
C VAL A 282 -5.47 13.68 11.06
N LEU A 283 -5.96 14.89 10.83
CA LEU A 283 -7.39 15.20 10.81
C LEU A 283 -8.05 14.70 9.50
N PRO A 284 -9.27 14.13 9.57
CA PRO A 284 -9.95 13.63 8.38
C PRO A 284 -10.16 14.73 7.34
N GLY A 285 -9.74 14.46 6.11
CA GLY A 285 -9.93 15.39 4.98
C GLY A 285 -8.93 16.53 4.91
N VAL A 286 -7.93 16.60 5.81
CA VAL A 286 -6.83 17.56 5.74
C VAL A 286 -5.62 16.94 5.05
N ASN A 287 -5.31 17.40 3.85
CA ASN A 287 -4.12 17.00 3.09
C ASN A 287 -2.95 18.00 3.35
N PRO A 288 -1.73 17.73 2.84
CA PRO A 288 -0.59 18.65 3.00
C PRO A 288 -0.87 20.09 2.53
N ASP A 289 -1.61 20.28 1.42
CA ASP A 289 -1.92 21.61 0.91
C ASP A 289 -2.80 22.41 1.88
N LEU A 290 -3.85 21.78 2.42
CA LEU A 290 -4.72 22.40 3.42
C LEU A 290 -3.97 22.67 4.72
N ARG A 291 -3.07 21.76 5.12
CA ARG A 291 -2.19 21.93 6.27
C ARG A 291 -1.26 23.14 6.08
N ASP A 292 -0.61 23.27 4.94
CA ASP A 292 0.29 24.39 4.64
C ASP A 292 -0.49 25.72 4.63
N ALA A 293 -1.68 25.72 4.05
CA ALA A 293 -2.57 26.89 4.07
C ALA A 293 -3.06 27.25 5.48
N ALA A 294 -3.31 26.27 6.35
CA ALA A 294 -3.67 26.50 7.75
C ALA A 294 -2.50 27.11 8.54
N ILE A 295 -1.28 26.57 8.36
CA ILE A 295 -0.06 27.11 8.97
C ILE A 295 0.19 28.55 8.54
N ALA A 296 -0.01 28.86 7.26
CA ALA A 296 0.12 30.23 6.74
C ALA A 296 -0.87 31.22 7.38
N ARG A 297 -2.00 30.73 7.91
CA ARG A 297 -2.99 31.52 8.67
C ARG A 297 -2.75 31.53 10.17
N GLY A 298 -1.68 30.88 10.65
CA GLY A 298 -1.34 30.80 12.06
C GLY A 298 -2.02 29.66 12.82
N ILE A 299 -2.68 28.73 12.13
CA ILE A 299 -3.22 27.50 12.71
C ILE A 299 -2.14 26.44 12.65
N LEU A 300 -1.60 26.03 13.80
CA LEU A 300 -0.36 25.27 13.88
C LEU A 300 -0.56 23.85 14.38
N ARG A 301 -1.64 23.59 15.13
CA ARG A 301 -1.87 22.31 15.79
C ARG A 301 -3.31 21.83 15.66
N ARG A 302 -3.49 20.51 15.63
CA ARG A 302 -4.79 19.82 15.56
C ARG A 302 -5.64 19.92 16.82
N ASP A 303 -5.03 20.28 17.95
CA ASP A 303 -5.64 20.36 19.27
C ASP A 303 -5.94 21.80 19.71
N GLU A 304 -5.90 22.76 18.77
CA GLU A 304 -6.38 24.12 19.03
C GLU A 304 -7.90 24.13 19.26
N PRO A 305 -8.41 24.86 20.27
CA PRO A 305 -9.79 24.70 20.75
C PRO A 305 -10.85 25.18 19.75
N ASN A 306 -10.51 26.12 18.86
CA ASN A 306 -11.47 26.79 17.99
C ASN A 306 -11.41 26.30 16.53
N LEU A 307 -10.86 25.11 16.28
CA LEU A 307 -10.80 24.56 14.93
C LEU A 307 -12.20 24.23 14.40
N SER A 308 -12.39 24.48 13.11
CA SER A 308 -13.56 24.06 12.35
C SER A 308 -13.14 23.57 10.96
N PRO A 309 -13.98 22.78 10.28
CA PRO A 309 -13.72 22.41 8.88
C PRO A 309 -13.51 23.63 7.98
N GLU A 310 -14.28 24.69 8.18
CA GLU A 310 -14.21 25.92 7.39
C GLU A 310 -12.85 26.63 7.58
N LEU A 311 -12.37 26.71 8.82
CA LEU A 311 -11.05 27.29 9.12
C LEU A 311 -9.90 26.50 8.49
N LEU A 312 -10.05 25.18 8.40
CA LEU A 312 -9.10 24.27 7.77
C LEU A 312 -9.29 24.14 6.26
N GLY A 313 -10.28 24.82 5.67
CA GLY A 313 -10.57 24.78 4.23
C GLY A 313 -11.10 23.43 3.73
N VAL A 314 -11.63 22.59 4.61
CA VAL A 314 -12.24 21.30 4.24
C VAL A 314 -13.65 21.53 3.73
N THR A 315 -13.93 21.07 2.50
CA THR A 315 -15.19 21.31 1.80
C THR A 315 -15.87 20.01 1.34
N GLY A 316 -17.12 20.13 0.85
CA GLY A 316 -17.97 19.01 0.41
C GLY A 316 -19.06 18.63 1.43
N ASP A 317 -19.88 17.63 1.10
CA ASP A 317 -21.08 17.35 1.90
C ASP A 317 -20.83 16.46 3.13
N THR A 318 -19.86 15.55 3.02
CA THR A 318 -19.59 14.51 4.03
C THR A 318 -18.31 14.79 4.82
N ARG A 319 -17.24 15.25 4.15
CA ARG A 319 -15.92 15.46 4.77
C ARG A 319 -15.96 16.48 5.92
N PRO A 320 -16.59 17.66 5.79
CA PRO A 320 -16.67 18.63 6.89
C PRO A 320 -17.40 18.08 8.10
N LYS A 321 -18.48 17.31 7.92
CA LYS A 321 -19.25 16.71 9.02
C LYS A 321 -18.41 15.73 9.83
N ARG A 322 -17.65 14.87 9.14
CA ARG A 322 -16.73 13.92 9.78
C ARG A 322 -15.62 14.64 10.55
N LEU A 323 -15.03 15.68 9.96
CA LEU A 323 -14.00 16.49 10.62
C LEU A 323 -14.55 17.24 11.84
N ALA A 324 -15.69 17.90 11.71
CA ALA A 324 -16.33 18.62 12.81
C ALA A 324 -16.59 17.70 14.01
N LEU A 325 -17.01 16.45 13.75
CA LEU A 325 -17.21 15.47 14.81
C LEU A 325 -15.90 15.06 15.50
N VAL A 326 -14.84 14.78 14.72
CA VAL A 326 -13.53 14.44 15.31
C VAL A 326 -12.98 15.58 16.15
N LEU A 327 -13.13 16.83 15.69
CA LEU A 327 -12.76 18.02 16.47
C LEU A 327 -13.59 18.13 17.75
N ALA A 328 -14.91 17.95 17.67
CA ALA A 328 -15.80 18.00 18.83
C ALA A 328 -15.52 16.89 19.85
N ALA A 329 -15.20 15.68 19.38
CA ALA A 329 -14.86 14.54 20.23
C ALA A 329 -13.53 14.73 20.96
N ASN A 330 -12.60 15.51 20.39
CA ASN A 330 -11.28 15.77 20.96
C ASN A 330 -11.14 17.18 21.56
N HIS A 331 -12.23 17.94 21.66
CA HIS A 331 -12.21 19.27 22.26
C HIS A 331 -11.75 19.19 23.74
N PRO A 332 -10.90 20.12 24.23
CA PRO A 332 -10.37 20.06 25.61
C PRO A 332 -11.43 19.91 26.70
N ASP A 333 -12.61 20.52 26.51
CA ASP A 333 -13.73 20.42 27.46
C ASP A 333 -14.29 18.99 27.64
N GLN A 334 -14.01 18.08 26.68
CA GLN A 334 -14.44 16.69 26.79
C GLN A 334 -13.79 15.98 27.98
N VAL A 335 -12.57 16.36 28.38
CA VAL A 335 -11.88 15.71 29.51
C VAL A 335 -12.70 15.76 30.79
N VAL A 336 -13.27 16.93 31.10
CA VAL A 336 -14.10 17.12 32.30
C VAL A 336 -15.38 16.30 32.20
N ARG A 337 -16.01 16.27 31.01
CA ARG A 337 -17.25 15.50 30.77
C ARG A 337 -17.02 14.00 30.90
N ILE A 338 -15.92 13.49 30.36
CA ILE A 338 -15.53 12.07 30.40
C ILE A 338 -15.24 11.64 31.82
N ASN A 339 -14.52 12.46 32.60
CA ASN A 339 -14.25 12.15 34.00
C ASN A 339 -15.53 12.06 34.85
N ALA A 340 -16.56 12.85 34.53
CA ALA A 340 -17.85 12.79 35.20
C ALA A 340 -18.73 11.63 34.68
N HIS A 341 -18.74 11.42 33.37
CA HIS A 341 -19.55 10.42 32.68
C HIS A 341 -18.73 9.83 31.53
N PRO A 342 -18.05 8.67 31.73
CA PRO A 342 -17.14 8.11 30.73
C PRO A 342 -17.78 7.88 29.37
N GLY A 343 -19.09 7.59 29.33
CA GLY A 343 -19.85 7.43 28.10
C GLY A 343 -19.76 8.65 27.18
N THR A 344 -19.56 9.87 27.68
CA THR A 344 -19.40 11.09 26.85
C THR A 344 -18.15 11.09 25.98
N ALA A 345 -17.23 10.13 26.19
CA ALA A 345 -16.09 9.93 25.30
C ALA A 345 -16.51 9.55 23.89
N VAL A 346 -17.74 9.07 23.68
CA VAL A 346 -18.28 8.75 22.36
C VAL A 346 -19.40 9.73 22.03
N ILE A 347 -19.35 10.34 20.86
CA ILE A 347 -20.39 11.24 20.35
C ILE A 347 -20.85 10.80 18.95
N PRO A 348 -22.12 11.02 18.57
CA PRO A 348 -23.19 11.70 19.34
C PRO A 348 -23.74 10.85 20.51
N GLU A 349 -24.59 11.45 21.34
CA GLU A 349 -25.27 10.76 22.47
C GLU A 349 -26.37 9.79 22.01
N ARG A 350 -26.89 9.99 20.78
CA ARG A 350 -27.91 9.13 20.16
C ARG A 350 -27.57 8.92 18.70
N ILE A 351 -27.70 7.69 18.24
CA ILE A 351 -27.49 7.33 16.82
C ILE A 351 -28.86 7.07 16.20
N GLU A 352 -29.27 7.88 15.23
CA GLU A 352 -30.51 7.65 14.48
C GLU A 352 -30.17 7.41 13.01
N LEU A 353 -30.51 6.20 12.53
CA LEU A 353 -30.37 5.84 11.13
C LEU A 353 -31.73 5.74 10.43
N GLN A 354 -31.71 5.73 9.10
CA GLN A 354 -32.91 5.44 8.31
C GLN A 354 -33.45 4.04 8.67
N PRO A 355 -34.77 3.79 8.57
CA PRO A 355 -35.38 2.57 9.12
C PRO A 355 -34.77 1.24 8.63
N ASP A 356 -34.29 1.21 7.39
CA ASP A 356 -33.61 0.07 6.78
C ASP A 356 -32.27 -0.23 7.48
N LEU A 357 -31.42 0.78 7.65
CA LEU A 357 -30.14 0.65 8.35
C LEU A 357 -30.34 0.46 9.86
N GLU A 358 -31.31 1.16 10.44
CA GLU A 358 -31.64 1.10 11.87
C GLU A 358 -31.89 -0.33 12.34
N ARG A 359 -32.66 -1.10 11.56
CA ARG A 359 -32.89 -2.53 11.83
C ARG A 359 -31.61 -3.35 11.74
N HIS A 360 -30.73 -3.05 10.78
CA HIS A 360 -29.52 -3.82 10.53
C HIS A 360 -28.51 -3.69 11.66
N TRP A 361 -28.37 -2.50 12.26
CA TRP A 361 -27.36 -2.26 13.29
C TRP A 361 -27.92 -2.30 14.71
N ARG A 362 -29.12 -1.78 15.02
CA ARG A 362 -29.53 -1.50 16.42
C ARG A 362 -29.93 -2.77 17.18
N THR A 363 -30.72 -3.62 16.54
CA THR A 363 -31.16 -4.88 17.14
C THR A 363 -30.17 -5.96 16.74
N PRO A 364 -29.51 -6.63 17.71
CA PRO A 364 -28.64 -7.75 17.40
C PRO A 364 -29.38 -8.84 16.64
N TRP A 365 -28.70 -9.44 15.67
CA TRP A 365 -29.20 -10.65 15.01
C TRP A 365 -29.08 -11.85 15.94
N ARG A 366 -29.81 -12.92 15.62
CA ARG A 366 -29.75 -14.17 16.39
C ARG A 366 -28.32 -14.71 16.40
N LEU A 367 -27.64 -14.62 15.26
CA LEU A 367 -26.24 -14.95 15.09
C LEU A 367 -25.50 -13.80 14.40
N GLU A 368 -24.40 -13.38 14.98
CA GLU A 368 -23.49 -12.41 14.35
C GLU A 368 -22.08 -12.98 14.32
N PHE A 369 -21.45 -12.93 13.16
CA PHE A 369 -20.09 -13.39 12.92
C PHE A 369 -19.21 -12.18 12.68
N CYS A 370 -18.49 -11.73 13.71
CA CYS A 370 -17.52 -10.65 13.60
C CYS A 370 -16.22 -11.21 12.99
N VAL A 371 -15.90 -10.82 11.76
CA VAL A 371 -14.79 -11.41 11.00
C VAL A 371 -13.71 -10.40 10.64
N ASP A 372 -12.50 -10.90 10.50
CA ASP A 372 -11.33 -10.19 9.97
C ASP A 372 -10.45 -11.19 9.21
N PHE A 373 -9.94 -10.80 8.04
CA PHE A 373 -9.20 -11.67 7.13
C PHE A 373 -7.76 -11.18 6.91
N GLU A 374 -6.82 -12.11 6.90
CA GLU A 374 -5.47 -11.85 6.40
C GLU A 374 -5.28 -12.46 5.02
N ASN A 375 -4.60 -11.72 4.14
CA ASN A 375 -4.39 -12.12 2.76
C ASN A 375 -2.97 -11.84 2.27
N THR A 376 -2.55 -12.60 1.27
CA THR A 376 -1.37 -12.31 0.47
C THR A 376 -1.75 -11.70 -0.87
N GLN A 377 -0.85 -10.88 -1.40
CA GLN A 377 -0.89 -10.44 -2.79
C GLN A 377 0.00 -11.34 -3.66
N ASN A 378 0.16 -10.97 -4.93
CA ASN A 378 1.02 -11.69 -5.86
C ASN A 378 2.51 -11.29 -5.75
N LEU A 379 2.98 -10.86 -4.57
CA LEU A 379 4.33 -10.28 -4.40
C LEU A 379 5.41 -11.35 -4.24
N ASP A 380 5.06 -12.54 -3.74
CA ASP A 380 5.99 -13.68 -3.69
C ASP A 380 5.91 -14.51 -4.97
N ASP A 381 6.33 -13.91 -6.08
CA ASP A 381 6.39 -14.53 -7.40
C ASP A 381 7.70 -15.31 -7.59
N ASP A 382 7.65 -16.54 -8.10
CA ASP A 382 8.84 -17.35 -8.42
C ASP A 382 9.34 -17.16 -9.87
N PHE A 383 8.58 -16.38 -10.66
CA PHE A 383 8.87 -16.05 -12.06
C PHE A 383 8.93 -17.25 -13.01
N SER A 384 8.51 -18.44 -12.59
CA SER A 384 8.47 -19.65 -13.42
C SER A 384 7.54 -19.53 -14.63
N ARG A 385 6.58 -18.60 -14.58
CA ARG A 385 5.59 -18.30 -15.62
C ARG A 385 5.85 -17.00 -16.39
N LEU A 386 6.97 -16.31 -16.12
CA LEU A 386 7.29 -15.05 -16.78
C LEU A 386 7.27 -15.25 -18.32
N PRO A 387 6.62 -14.37 -19.11
CA PRO A 387 6.21 -13.00 -18.79
C PRO A 387 4.85 -12.85 -18.09
N GLU A 388 4.10 -13.93 -17.88
CA GLU A 388 2.82 -13.84 -17.16
C GLU A 388 3.04 -13.54 -15.68
N VAL A 389 2.05 -12.89 -15.06
CA VAL A 389 2.05 -12.65 -13.63
C VAL A 389 1.88 -13.97 -12.87
N GLY A 390 2.83 -14.28 -11.98
CA GLY A 390 2.78 -15.39 -11.04
C GLY A 390 2.44 -14.92 -9.62
N GLY A 391 2.92 -15.67 -8.62
CA GLY A 391 2.63 -15.47 -7.20
C GLY A 391 1.25 -15.96 -6.75
N SER A 392 1.13 -16.30 -5.46
CA SER A 392 -0.10 -16.82 -4.86
C SER A 392 -0.87 -15.74 -4.10
N VAL A 393 -2.02 -15.31 -4.66
CA VAL A 393 -3.02 -14.51 -3.94
C VAL A 393 -3.92 -15.47 -3.16
N CYS A 394 -4.06 -15.24 -1.86
CA CYS A 394 -4.75 -16.16 -0.96
C CYS A 394 -5.28 -15.42 0.28
N ILE A 395 -6.52 -15.70 0.68
CA ILE A 395 -6.97 -15.50 2.07
C ILE A 395 -6.36 -16.63 2.89
N PHE A 396 -5.23 -16.35 3.55
CA PHE A 396 -4.50 -17.37 4.29
C PHE A 396 -4.95 -17.45 5.75
N GLN A 397 -5.70 -16.48 6.27
CA GLN A 397 -6.20 -16.51 7.62
C GLN A 397 -7.59 -15.90 7.75
N VAL A 398 -8.44 -16.54 8.54
CA VAL A 398 -9.75 -15.99 8.94
C VAL A 398 -9.90 -16.09 10.45
N GLY A 399 -10.24 -14.95 11.07
CA GLY A 399 -10.77 -14.87 12.43
C GLY A 399 -12.27 -14.69 12.40
N CYS A 400 -12.97 -15.33 13.34
CA CYS A 400 -14.42 -15.20 13.45
C CYS A 400 -14.86 -15.31 14.91
N LEU A 401 -15.34 -14.20 15.47
CA LEU A 401 -15.97 -14.16 16.79
C LEU A 401 -17.50 -14.24 16.64
N VAL A 402 -18.13 -15.14 17.41
CA VAL A 402 -19.59 -15.30 17.40
C VAL A 402 -20.24 -14.48 18.50
N GLN A 403 -21.37 -13.86 18.17
CA GLN A 403 -22.34 -13.35 19.13
C GLN A 403 -23.70 -14.02 18.92
N ILE A 404 -24.38 -14.31 20.03
CA ILE A 404 -25.77 -14.79 20.06
C ILE A 404 -26.61 -13.71 20.73
N ASP A 405 -27.59 -13.18 20.01
CA ASP A 405 -28.47 -12.12 20.52
C ASP A 405 -27.68 -10.94 21.14
N GLY A 406 -26.56 -10.57 20.49
CA GLY A 406 -25.70 -9.44 20.89
C GLY A 406 -24.73 -9.68 22.04
N ARG A 407 -24.64 -10.91 22.56
CA ARG A 407 -23.68 -11.30 23.61
C ARG A 407 -22.73 -12.40 23.13
N VAL A 408 -21.57 -12.48 23.76
CA VAL A 408 -20.66 -13.61 23.56
C VAL A 408 -21.32 -14.90 24.11
N PRO A 409 -21.27 -16.03 23.37
CA PRO A 409 -21.73 -17.33 23.84
C PRO A 409 -21.05 -17.77 25.14
N THR A 410 -21.77 -18.54 25.94
CA THR A 410 -21.22 -19.21 27.12
C THR A 410 -20.48 -20.49 26.71
N ALA A 411 -19.59 -20.98 27.59
CA ALA A 411 -18.88 -22.24 27.36
C ALA A 411 -19.83 -23.45 27.14
N ALA A 412 -21.01 -23.45 27.78
CA ALA A 412 -22.02 -24.47 27.57
C ALA A 412 -22.64 -24.42 26.16
N GLU A 413 -22.84 -23.21 25.62
CA GLU A 413 -23.33 -23.02 24.25
C GLU A 413 -22.26 -23.41 23.23
N CYS A 414 -20.98 -23.10 23.49
CA CYS A 414 -19.86 -23.58 22.67
C CYS A 414 -19.82 -25.11 22.62
N ALA A 415 -19.93 -25.76 23.80
CA ALA A 415 -19.98 -27.21 23.90
C ALA A 415 -21.19 -27.80 23.15
N ALA A 416 -22.37 -27.17 23.24
CA ALA A 416 -23.56 -27.59 22.53
C ALA A 416 -23.43 -27.45 21.00
N ALA A 417 -22.72 -26.41 20.54
CA ALA A 417 -22.37 -26.23 19.14
C ALA A 417 -21.23 -27.15 18.65
N GLY A 418 -20.58 -27.90 19.55
CA GLY A 418 -19.45 -28.77 19.22
C GLY A 418 -18.17 -28.00 18.88
N VAL A 419 -18.02 -26.76 19.38
CA VAL A 419 -16.84 -25.92 19.16
C VAL A 419 -16.10 -25.66 20.48
N SER A 420 -14.81 -25.36 20.39
CA SER A 420 -13.96 -25.16 21.57
C SER A 420 -14.15 -23.80 22.26
N SER A 421 -14.54 -22.77 21.51
CA SER A 421 -14.75 -21.42 22.04
C SER A 421 -15.70 -20.60 21.17
N GLU A 422 -16.03 -19.37 21.61
CA GLU A 422 -16.78 -18.40 20.83
C GLU A 422 -16.04 -17.88 19.59
N PHE A 423 -14.73 -18.12 19.53
CA PHE A 423 -13.84 -17.61 18.50
C PHE A 423 -13.25 -18.77 17.70
N GLY A 424 -13.36 -18.68 16.37
CA GLY A 424 -12.67 -19.54 15.43
C GLY A 424 -11.50 -18.80 14.79
N GLN A 425 -10.39 -19.51 14.62
CA GLN A 425 -9.19 -19.01 13.96
C GLN A 425 -8.64 -20.12 13.07
N TRP A 426 -8.41 -19.81 11.80
CA TRP A 426 -7.89 -20.76 10.83
C TRP A 426 -6.79 -20.10 10.02
N THR A 427 -5.60 -20.69 10.01
CA THR A 427 -4.48 -20.31 9.16
C THR A 427 -4.20 -21.43 8.16
N ALA A 428 -4.05 -21.08 6.89
CA ALA A 428 -3.72 -22.00 5.83
C ALA A 428 -2.39 -22.69 6.12
N ARG A 429 -2.30 -23.98 5.78
CA ARG A 429 -1.05 -24.73 5.99
C ARG A 429 0.05 -24.29 5.03
N ARG A 430 -0.34 -23.86 3.84
CA ARG A 430 0.50 -23.42 2.72
C ARG A 430 -0.19 -22.30 1.95
N LEU A 431 0.58 -21.39 1.37
CA LEU A 431 0.07 -20.35 0.46
C LEU A 431 -0.28 -20.92 -0.91
N SER A 432 -1.45 -21.55 -1.00
CA SER A 432 -1.94 -22.24 -2.19
C SER A 432 -3.46 -22.16 -2.29
N LEU A 433 -4.02 -22.48 -3.47
CA LEU A 433 -5.48 -22.62 -3.64
C LEU A 433 -6.07 -23.63 -2.66
N ALA A 434 -5.42 -24.78 -2.46
CA ALA A 434 -5.88 -25.77 -1.50
C ALA A 434 -5.89 -25.24 -0.05
N GLY A 435 -4.82 -24.53 0.34
CA GLY A 435 -4.73 -23.91 1.67
C GLY A 435 -5.79 -22.84 1.91
N GLU A 436 -6.07 -22.01 0.91
CA GLU A 436 -7.19 -21.05 0.99
C GLU A 436 -8.52 -21.76 1.16
N ARG A 437 -8.77 -22.81 0.36
CA ARG A 437 -10.00 -23.60 0.42
C ARG A 437 -10.19 -24.25 1.79
N GLU A 438 -9.12 -24.80 2.38
CA GLU A 438 -9.14 -25.35 3.75
C GLU A 438 -9.61 -24.31 4.78
N VAL A 439 -9.09 -23.08 4.71
CA VAL A 439 -9.48 -21.98 5.60
C VAL A 439 -10.96 -21.60 5.41
N LEU A 440 -11.37 -21.42 4.15
CA LEU A 440 -12.74 -21.03 3.81
C LEU A 440 -13.77 -22.11 4.20
N ASP A 441 -13.46 -23.38 3.97
CA ASP A 441 -14.32 -24.51 4.36
C ASP A 441 -14.40 -24.64 5.89
N ALA A 442 -13.29 -24.44 6.61
CA ALA A 442 -13.27 -24.49 8.07
C ALA A 442 -14.08 -23.35 8.69
N TRP A 443 -13.92 -22.13 8.18
CA TRP A 443 -14.74 -20.99 8.59
C TRP A 443 -16.23 -21.24 8.33
N ARG A 444 -16.56 -21.77 7.15
CA ARG A 444 -17.94 -22.13 6.79
C ARG A 444 -18.52 -23.17 7.75
N ALA A 445 -17.78 -24.24 8.01
CA ALA A 445 -18.19 -25.30 8.92
C ALA A 445 -18.44 -24.79 10.35
N PHE A 446 -17.63 -23.85 10.82
CA PHE A 446 -17.83 -23.21 12.13
C PHE A 446 -19.11 -22.40 12.19
N MET A 447 -19.43 -21.62 11.15
CA MET A 447 -20.71 -20.90 11.08
C MET A 447 -21.90 -21.87 11.00
N ASP A 448 -21.77 -22.96 10.22
CA ASP A 448 -22.78 -24.01 10.12
C ASP A 448 -23.04 -24.70 11.47
N ALA A 449 -21.99 -24.96 12.26
CA ALA A 449 -22.10 -25.56 13.59
C ALA A 449 -22.94 -24.69 14.54
N TRP A 450 -22.65 -23.39 14.60
CA TRP A 450 -23.43 -22.45 15.39
C TRP A 450 -24.88 -22.33 14.93
N ARG A 451 -25.10 -22.18 13.61
CA ARG A 451 -26.45 -22.14 13.03
C ARG A 451 -27.26 -23.38 13.42
N ASN A 452 -26.69 -24.56 13.25
CA ASN A 452 -27.34 -25.84 13.54
C ASN A 452 -27.66 -25.98 15.03
N SER A 453 -26.73 -25.60 15.91
CA SER A 453 -26.90 -25.69 17.37
C SER A 453 -28.07 -24.84 17.90
N LEU A 454 -28.35 -23.72 17.24
CA LEU A 454 -29.42 -22.80 17.60
C LEU A 454 -30.71 -23.01 16.81
N HIS A 455 -30.72 -23.96 15.87
CA HIS A 455 -31.80 -24.16 14.91
C HIS A 455 -32.18 -22.87 14.15
N ALA A 456 -31.20 -22.02 13.87
CA ALA A 456 -31.38 -20.74 13.19
C ALA A 456 -31.38 -20.91 11.66
N GLN A 457 -31.97 -19.95 10.95
CA GLN A 457 -31.82 -19.82 9.50
C GLN A 457 -30.71 -18.82 9.16
N TRP A 458 -30.18 -18.85 7.93
CA TRP A 458 -29.19 -17.84 7.49
C TRP A 458 -29.78 -16.43 7.44
N SER A 459 -31.09 -16.32 7.22
CA SER A 459 -31.81 -15.05 7.33
C SER A 459 -31.78 -14.45 8.73
N ASP A 460 -31.48 -15.24 9.77
CA ASP A 460 -31.37 -14.79 11.16
C ASP A 460 -29.93 -14.44 11.55
N ALA A 461 -28.99 -14.54 10.61
CA ALA A 461 -27.56 -14.36 10.83
C ALA A 461 -26.97 -13.21 10.00
N ARG A 462 -25.90 -12.58 10.50
CA ARG A 462 -25.10 -11.59 9.74
C ARG A 462 -23.61 -11.78 9.93
N ILE A 463 -22.86 -11.48 8.89
CA ILE A 463 -21.41 -11.27 8.99
C ILE A 463 -21.17 -9.79 9.23
N MET A 464 -20.46 -9.46 10.31
CA MET A 464 -20.05 -8.11 10.64
C MET A 464 -18.56 -7.97 10.34
N HIS A 465 -18.22 -6.87 9.68
CA HIS A 465 -16.84 -6.52 9.35
C HIS A 465 -16.65 -5.01 9.54
N TRP A 466 -15.39 -4.58 9.73
CA TRP A 466 -15.16 -3.16 10.01
C TRP A 466 -15.20 -2.32 8.74
N SER A 467 -14.64 -2.80 7.63
CA SER A 467 -14.53 -2.04 6.37
C SER A 467 -14.71 -2.97 5.18
N PRO A 468 -14.96 -2.52 3.94
CA PRO A 468 -15.30 -3.42 2.83
C PRO A 468 -14.16 -4.36 2.35
N ALA A 469 -13.06 -4.48 3.09
CA ALA A 469 -11.91 -5.32 2.74
C ALA A 469 -12.30 -6.81 2.55
N GLU A 470 -13.01 -7.41 3.51
CA GLU A 470 -13.38 -8.82 3.50
C GLU A 470 -14.30 -9.19 2.31
N PRO A 471 -15.43 -8.48 2.07
CA PRO A 471 -16.26 -8.77 0.89
C PRO A 471 -15.52 -8.50 -0.42
N ASN A 472 -14.59 -7.54 -0.46
CA ASN A 472 -13.74 -7.30 -1.63
C ASN A 472 -12.79 -8.46 -1.92
N LEU A 473 -12.16 -9.03 -0.88
CA LEU A 473 -11.30 -10.22 -1.00
C LEU A 473 -12.09 -11.47 -1.39
N LEU A 474 -13.33 -11.59 -0.92
CA LEU A 474 -14.19 -12.74 -1.19
C LEU A 474 -14.80 -12.73 -2.59
N LYS A 475 -15.39 -11.59 -3.01
CA LYS A 475 -16.27 -11.57 -4.21
C LYS A 475 -16.14 -10.34 -5.11
N ASN A 476 -15.77 -9.16 -4.61
CA ASN A 476 -15.93 -7.93 -5.43
C ASN A 476 -14.69 -7.51 -6.23
N SER A 477 -13.50 -7.95 -5.82
CA SER A 477 -12.25 -7.56 -6.49
C SER A 477 -11.84 -8.56 -7.57
N TYR A 478 -11.02 -8.12 -8.53
CA TYR A 478 -10.38 -9.04 -9.47
C TYR A 478 -9.51 -10.05 -8.74
N ASN A 479 -9.57 -11.32 -9.17
CA ASN A 479 -8.86 -12.39 -8.50
C ASN A 479 -9.23 -12.36 -7.02
N CYS A 480 -10.53 -12.38 -6.75
CA CYS A 480 -11.07 -12.64 -5.41
C CYS A 480 -11.19 -14.14 -5.17
N ALA A 481 -11.54 -14.55 -3.95
CA ALA A 481 -11.68 -15.96 -3.61
C ALA A 481 -12.75 -16.67 -4.46
N ALA A 482 -13.85 -15.99 -4.84
CA ALA A 482 -14.88 -16.56 -5.71
C ALA A 482 -14.38 -16.85 -7.14
N ASP A 483 -13.45 -16.05 -7.67
CA ASP A 483 -12.80 -16.34 -8.96
C ASP A 483 -11.92 -17.59 -8.87
N ARG A 484 -11.23 -17.77 -7.73
CA ARG A 484 -10.31 -18.88 -7.47
C ARG A 484 -11.02 -20.18 -7.10
N HIS A 485 -12.17 -20.08 -6.42
CA HIS A 485 -12.98 -21.19 -5.92
C HIS A 485 -14.43 -21.06 -6.39
N PRO A 486 -14.71 -21.27 -7.68
CA PRO A 486 -16.05 -21.04 -8.25
C PRO A 486 -17.13 -22.00 -7.71
N ASP A 487 -16.73 -23.11 -7.09
CA ASP A 487 -17.61 -24.08 -6.42
C ASP A 487 -17.82 -23.79 -4.93
N TRP A 488 -17.15 -22.77 -4.39
CA TRP A 488 -17.30 -22.33 -3.01
C TRP A 488 -18.16 -21.06 -2.92
N SER A 489 -19.13 -21.03 -1.99
CA SER A 489 -19.94 -19.84 -1.78
C SER A 489 -20.51 -19.77 -0.36
N LEU A 490 -20.81 -18.54 0.07
CA LEU A 490 -21.71 -18.27 1.19
C LEU A 490 -23.16 -18.22 0.68
N PRO A 491 -24.14 -18.65 1.49
CA PRO A 491 -25.58 -18.54 1.24
C PRO A 491 -25.99 -17.12 0.94
N ASP A 492 -26.93 -16.97 0.02
CA ASP A 492 -27.41 -15.67 -0.43
C ASP A 492 -28.19 -14.93 0.66
N GLU A 493 -28.80 -15.64 1.61
CA GLU A 493 -29.56 -15.04 2.72
C GLU A 493 -28.66 -14.47 3.84
N LEU A 494 -27.38 -14.86 3.87
CA LEU A 494 -26.41 -14.38 4.85
C LEU A 494 -25.88 -13.00 4.44
N GLY A 495 -26.45 -11.97 5.06
CA GLY A 495 -26.07 -10.58 4.81
C GLY A 495 -24.76 -10.16 5.48
N TRP A 496 -24.17 -9.09 4.95
CA TRP A 496 -23.02 -8.39 5.51
C TRP A 496 -23.48 -7.10 6.22
N PHE A 497 -22.77 -6.71 7.27
CA PHE A 497 -22.93 -5.42 7.95
C PHE A 497 -21.57 -4.73 8.05
N ASP A 498 -21.42 -3.63 7.30
CA ASP A 498 -20.22 -2.79 7.30
C ASP A 498 -20.29 -1.76 8.43
N ALA A 499 -19.62 -2.05 9.54
CA ALA A 499 -19.68 -1.19 10.72
C ALA A 499 -19.09 0.22 10.47
N LEU A 500 -18.14 0.37 9.56
CA LEU A 500 -17.57 1.67 9.24
C LEU A 500 -18.54 2.48 8.36
N ASP A 501 -18.89 1.97 7.18
CA ASP A 501 -19.64 2.76 6.19
C ASP A 501 -21.14 2.86 6.49
N GLU A 502 -21.76 1.80 7.05
CA GLU A 502 -23.19 1.80 7.35
C GLU A 502 -23.54 2.43 8.71
N LEU A 503 -22.59 2.48 9.65
CA LEU A 503 -22.78 3.04 10.99
C LEU A 503 -21.87 4.24 11.27
N VAL A 504 -20.56 4.01 11.45
CA VAL A 504 -19.61 5.03 11.95
C VAL A 504 -19.48 6.23 11.02
N HIS A 505 -19.54 6.04 9.71
CA HIS A 505 -19.45 7.10 8.70
C HIS A 505 -20.79 7.70 8.33
N ARG A 506 -21.91 7.01 8.63
CA ARG A 506 -23.26 7.42 8.23
C ARG A 506 -23.86 8.42 9.21
N VAL A 507 -23.75 8.18 10.52
CA VAL A 507 -24.16 9.15 11.57
C VAL A 507 -23.03 10.07 12.03
N PRO A 508 -21.86 9.95 11.38
CA PRO A 508 -20.57 10.11 12.05
C PRO A 508 -20.51 9.72 13.54
N VAL A 509 -19.61 8.80 13.92
CA VAL A 509 -19.32 8.46 15.34
C VAL A 509 -17.88 8.85 15.68
N GLY A 510 -17.71 9.70 16.69
CA GLY A 510 -16.43 10.24 17.14
C GLY A 510 -16.10 9.76 18.53
N VAL A 511 -14.81 9.50 18.79
CA VAL A 511 -14.32 9.02 20.09
C VAL A 511 -13.16 9.89 20.56
N TYR A 512 -13.22 10.34 21.82
CA TYR A 512 -12.13 11.09 22.44
C TYR A 512 -10.81 10.30 22.41
N GLY A 513 -9.76 10.94 21.92
CA GLY A 513 -8.45 10.33 21.68
C GLY A 513 -8.31 9.61 20.34
N ALA A 514 -9.40 9.43 19.58
CA ALA A 514 -9.36 8.96 18.20
C ALA A 514 -9.43 10.15 17.25
N TRP A 515 -8.46 10.27 16.34
CA TRP A 515 -8.40 11.34 15.35
C TRP A 515 -8.87 10.88 13.96
N GLY A 516 -9.39 9.67 13.87
CA GLY A 516 -9.99 9.08 12.68
C GLY A 516 -10.94 7.94 13.05
N PHE A 517 -11.46 7.26 12.03
CA PHE A 517 -12.54 6.28 12.18
C PHE A 517 -12.09 4.82 12.06
N GLY A 518 -10.77 4.56 12.02
CA GLY A 518 -10.25 3.19 11.98
C GLY A 518 -10.50 2.46 13.30
N LEU A 519 -10.82 1.16 13.23
CA LEU A 519 -11.18 0.32 14.39
C LEU A 519 -10.18 0.46 15.54
N LYS A 520 -8.88 0.32 15.24
CA LYS A 520 -7.79 0.46 16.23
C LYS A 520 -7.82 1.80 16.98
N GLN A 521 -8.13 2.91 16.30
CA GLN A 521 -8.19 4.22 16.96
C GLN A 521 -9.42 4.33 17.86
N ILE A 522 -10.59 3.92 17.36
CA ILE A 522 -11.84 3.92 18.11
C ILE A 522 -11.75 3.02 19.33
N ALA A 523 -11.28 1.78 19.16
CA ALA A 523 -11.12 0.82 20.24
C ALA A 523 -10.13 1.33 21.31
N LYS A 524 -8.97 1.88 20.93
CA LYS A 524 -8.03 2.49 21.89
C LYS A 524 -8.66 3.65 22.67
N GLY A 525 -9.43 4.52 22.01
CA GLY A 525 -10.16 5.62 22.66
C GLY A 525 -11.22 5.13 23.65
N MET A 526 -12.05 4.17 23.24
CA MET A 526 -13.09 3.59 24.09
C MET A 526 -12.51 2.81 25.27
N HIS A 527 -11.43 2.05 25.07
CA HIS A 527 -10.72 1.36 26.16
C HIS A 527 -10.13 2.36 27.16
N LYS A 528 -9.49 3.45 26.69
CA LYS A 528 -8.95 4.51 27.56
C LYS A 528 -10.03 5.16 28.42
N ALA A 529 -11.25 5.27 27.91
CA ALA A 529 -12.42 5.75 28.64
C ALA A 529 -13.10 4.67 29.50
N GLY A 530 -12.59 3.43 29.54
CA GLY A 530 -13.17 2.33 30.31
C GLY A 530 -14.50 1.78 29.76
N LEU A 531 -14.79 2.02 28.48
CA LEU A 531 -16.06 1.64 27.85
C LEU A 531 -16.06 0.22 27.27
N ILE A 532 -14.89 -0.26 26.88
CA ILE A 532 -14.65 -1.63 26.39
C ILE A 532 -13.47 -2.25 27.13
N LYS A 533 -13.32 -3.58 27.05
CA LYS A 533 -12.30 -4.32 27.80
C LYS A 533 -11.06 -4.62 26.97
N THR A 534 -11.24 -4.76 25.66
CA THR A 534 -10.15 -5.14 24.74
C THR A 534 -9.04 -4.11 24.77
N VAL A 535 -7.86 -4.54 25.19
CA VAL A 535 -6.64 -3.74 25.13
C VAL A 535 -5.99 -3.96 23.78
N TRP A 536 -5.88 -2.91 22.98
CA TRP A 536 -5.16 -2.98 21.72
C TRP A 536 -3.68 -2.66 21.92
N GLY A 537 -2.84 -3.69 21.97
CA GLY A 537 -1.39 -3.53 22.08
C GLY A 537 -0.74 -2.92 20.84
N ASP A 538 0.56 -2.67 20.91
CA ASP A 538 1.36 -2.50 19.71
C ASP A 538 1.74 -3.91 19.25
N GLY A 539 0.89 -4.50 18.40
CA GLY A 539 1.12 -5.83 17.82
C GLY A 539 2.20 -5.81 16.75
N PRO A 540 2.79 -6.97 16.42
CA PRO A 540 3.96 -7.06 15.54
C PRO A 540 3.65 -6.81 14.06
N ALA A 541 2.37 -6.77 13.69
CA ALA A 541 1.94 -6.68 12.31
C ALA A 541 0.69 -5.79 12.17
N ASP A 542 0.74 -4.83 11.26
CA ASP A 542 -0.43 -4.42 10.49
C ASP A 542 -0.65 -5.42 9.33
N GLY A 543 -1.62 -5.18 8.45
CA GLY A 543 -1.89 -6.11 7.33
C GLY A 543 -0.67 -6.35 6.42
N LEU A 544 0.26 -5.41 6.30
CA LEU A 544 1.50 -5.61 5.53
C LEU A 544 2.49 -6.51 6.30
N GLY A 545 2.62 -6.31 7.61
CA GLY A 545 3.40 -7.19 8.47
C GLY A 545 2.86 -8.62 8.48
N ALA A 546 1.54 -8.80 8.49
CA ALA A 546 0.90 -10.12 8.47
C ALA A 546 1.18 -10.84 7.14
N MET A 547 1.12 -10.12 6.02
CA MET A 547 1.50 -10.65 4.70
C MET A 547 2.99 -11.03 4.64
N ALA A 548 3.89 -10.20 5.17
CA ALA A 548 5.32 -10.51 5.23
C ALA A 548 5.59 -11.79 6.05
N ALA A 549 4.94 -11.91 7.21
CA ALA A 549 5.00 -13.10 8.05
C ALA A 549 4.50 -14.33 7.28
N ALA A 550 3.40 -14.22 6.55
CA ALA A 550 2.88 -15.33 5.76
C ALA A 550 3.88 -15.83 4.69
N TYR A 551 4.53 -14.93 3.95
CA TYR A 551 5.56 -15.31 2.97
C TYR A 551 6.76 -15.97 3.62
N GLU A 552 7.23 -15.45 4.75
CA GLU A 552 8.36 -16.06 5.47
C GLU A 552 7.99 -17.43 6.06
N ALA A 553 6.77 -17.58 6.58
CA ALA A 553 6.24 -18.86 7.06
C ALA A 553 6.15 -19.89 5.93
N GLU A 554 5.64 -19.50 4.76
CA GLU A 554 5.55 -20.36 3.58
C GLU A 554 6.94 -20.86 3.16
N ARG A 555 7.92 -19.96 3.07
CA ARG A 555 9.30 -20.30 2.72
C ARG A 555 9.90 -21.29 3.71
N ARG A 556 9.71 -21.10 5.01
CA ARG A 556 10.21 -22.01 6.05
C ARG A 556 9.47 -23.35 6.03
N ALA A 557 8.14 -23.34 5.89
CA ALA A 557 7.31 -24.54 5.81
C ALA A 557 7.68 -25.39 4.60
N ALA A 558 7.91 -24.78 3.44
CA ALA A 558 8.36 -25.47 2.23
C ALA A 558 9.71 -26.19 2.42
N LEU A 559 10.64 -25.58 3.16
CA LEU A 559 11.95 -26.17 3.46
C LEU A 559 11.89 -27.30 4.50
N SER A 560 11.03 -27.18 5.51
CA SER A 560 10.92 -28.16 6.59
C SER A 560 9.90 -29.26 6.34
N GLY A 561 9.06 -29.13 5.31
CA GLY A 561 7.89 -29.99 5.08
C GLY A 561 6.77 -29.78 6.12
N GLY A 562 6.76 -28.63 6.80
CA GLY A 562 5.81 -28.28 7.86
C GLY A 562 4.61 -27.44 7.40
N SER A 563 3.92 -26.83 8.36
CA SER A 563 2.79 -25.91 8.16
C SER A 563 3.17 -24.47 8.51
N MET A 564 2.59 -23.47 7.84
CA MET A 564 2.76 -22.06 8.22
C MET A 564 2.31 -21.78 9.67
N SER A 565 1.28 -22.49 10.13
CA SER A 565 0.74 -22.37 11.49
C SER A 565 1.71 -22.80 12.59
N ASP A 566 2.80 -23.50 12.24
CA ASP A 566 3.74 -24.06 13.21
C ASP A 566 4.67 -22.96 13.79
N PHE A 567 4.73 -21.80 13.15
CA PHE A 567 5.65 -20.72 13.54
C PHE A 567 5.04 -19.75 14.55
N ASP A 568 5.81 -19.42 15.59
CA ASP A 568 5.42 -18.53 16.68
C ASP A 568 4.93 -17.16 16.21
N PHE A 569 5.60 -16.60 15.19
CA PHE A 569 5.24 -15.29 14.64
C PHE A 569 3.90 -15.32 13.87
N MET A 570 3.49 -16.46 13.31
CA MET A 570 2.16 -16.64 12.72
C MET A 570 1.09 -16.77 13.80
N ARG A 571 1.41 -17.35 14.96
CA ARG A 571 0.49 -17.34 16.11
C ARG A 571 0.25 -15.92 16.63
N ALA A 572 1.26 -15.06 16.62
CA ALA A 572 1.07 -13.65 16.97
C ALA A 572 0.18 -12.89 15.96
N VAL A 573 0.23 -13.24 14.66
CA VAL A 573 -0.71 -12.72 13.65
C VAL A 573 -2.15 -13.20 13.95
N ALA A 574 -2.31 -14.47 14.32
CA ALA A 574 -3.59 -15.03 14.74
C ALA A 574 -4.17 -14.35 16.01
N GLU A 575 -3.31 -14.06 17.00
CA GLU A 575 -3.69 -13.33 18.22
C GLU A 575 -4.12 -11.89 17.91
N TYR A 576 -3.43 -11.20 16.99
CA TYR A 576 -3.80 -9.85 16.57
C TYR A 576 -5.16 -9.82 15.86
N ASN A 577 -5.36 -10.73 14.91
CA ASN A 577 -6.64 -10.93 14.21
C ASN A 577 -7.81 -11.25 15.17
N GLN A 578 -7.55 -11.94 16.29
CA GLN A 578 -8.55 -12.10 17.35
C GLN A 578 -8.91 -10.77 18.03
N VAL A 579 -7.92 -9.90 18.27
CA VAL A 579 -8.13 -8.56 18.83
C VAL A 579 -9.00 -7.72 17.91
N ASP A 580 -8.79 -7.78 16.59
CA ASP A 580 -9.64 -7.10 15.59
C ASP A 580 -11.11 -7.51 15.74
N CYS A 581 -11.40 -8.82 15.70
CA CYS A 581 -12.76 -9.35 15.82
C CYS A 581 -13.41 -8.96 17.16
N ARG A 582 -12.66 -9.06 18.26
CA ARG A 582 -13.18 -8.79 19.61
C ARG A 582 -13.43 -7.31 19.86
N ALA A 583 -12.52 -6.45 19.43
CA ALA A 583 -12.70 -5.00 19.53
C ALA A 583 -13.90 -4.53 18.71
N MET A 584 -14.08 -5.04 17.49
CA MET A 584 -15.24 -4.72 16.66
C MET A 584 -16.55 -5.09 17.36
N SER A 585 -16.62 -6.33 17.88
CA SER A 585 -17.77 -6.81 18.65
C SER A 585 -18.06 -5.94 19.87
N GLU A 586 -17.05 -5.60 20.68
CA GLU A 586 -17.22 -4.78 21.88
C GLU A 586 -17.66 -3.35 21.55
N VAL A 587 -17.08 -2.74 20.50
CA VAL A 587 -17.45 -1.40 20.04
C VAL A 587 -18.92 -1.37 19.63
N VAL A 588 -19.36 -2.29 18.76
CA VAL A 588 -20.74 -2.31 18.27
C VAL A 588 -21.73 -2.65 19.37
N SER A 589 -21.43 -3.64 20.23
CA SER A 589 -22.28 -3.97 21.38
C SER A 589 -22.42 -2.78 22.35
N TRP A 590 -21.34 -2.05 22.61
CA TRP A 590 -21.41 -0.87 23.47
C TRP A 590 -22.28 0.23 22.85
N LEU A 591 -22.12 0.49 21.55
CA LEU A 591 -22.93 1.48 20.85
C LEU A 591 -24.42 1.12 20.92
N ARG A 592 -24.81 -0.12 20.62
CA ARG A 592 -26.21 -0.58 20.70
C ARG A 592 -26.84 -0.39 22.08
N ALA A 593 -26.06 -0.64 23.13
CA ALA A 593 -26.54 -0.54 24.51
C ALA A 593 -26.64 0.90 25.01
N ASN A 594 -25.92 1.86 24.41
CA ASN A 594 -25.72 3.19 24.98
C ASN A 594 -26.04 4.35 24.02
N ARG A 595 -26.37 4.11 22.74
CA ARG A 595 -26.61 5.12 21.69
C ARG A 595 -27.82 4.76 20.85
#